data_AF-A0A3A4ZDS6-F1
#
_entry.id   AF-A0A3A4ZDS6-F1
#
_cell.length_a   1.000
_cell.length_b   1.000
_cell.length_c   1.000
_cell.angle_alpha   90.00
_cell.angle_beta   90.00
_cell.angle_gamma   90.00
#
_symmetry.space_group_name_H-M   'P 1'
#
loop_
_entity.id
_entity.type
_entity.pdbx_description
1 polymer ?
#
loop_
_entity_poly.entity_id
_entity_poly.type
_entity_poly.pdbx_seq_one_letter_code
_entity_poly.pdbx_strand_id
1 'polypeptide(L)'
;MKQLFKSFLIIFVILFLIYYWFLYIDIKEKCVFVLVPTFQPSNLSTKETINFLKESSAEEYKNLCIHVSAINKNPACGGFDGGCYEPNKTRTIYVGNDQNNIALAAAILVHETCHAIQGQKGLPLAEGECYAAGSHYLNSITDLY
;
A
#
# COMPACT_ATOMS: atom_id res chain seq x y z
N MET A 1 -37.30 8.87 19.50
CA MET A 1 -36.26 7.93 19.98
C MET A 1 -35.97 6.80 18.99
N LYS A 2 -36.94 5.96 18.58
CA LYS A 2 -36.68 4.83 17.66
C LYS A 2 -36.05 5.24 16.31
N GLN A 3 -36.45 6.38 15.76
CA GLN A 3 -35.94 6.88 14.47
C GLN A 3 -34.51 7.43 14.58
N LEU A 4 -34.21 8.16 15.68
CA LEU A 4 -32.85 8.61 16.00
C LEU A 4 -31.88 7.44 16.23
N PHE A 5 -32.34 6.39 16.93
CA PHE A 5 -31.53 5.18 17.14
C PHE A 5 -31.23 4.45 15.83
N LYS A 6 -32.22 4.33 14.92
CA LYS A 6 -32.01 3.75 13.58
C LYS A 6 -31.00 4.57 12.76
N SER A 7 -31.14 5.89 12.74
CA SER A 7 -30.19 6.77 12.03
C SER A 7 -28.77 6.64 12.61
N PHE A 8 -28.62 6.62 13.93
CA PHE A 8 -27.34 6.40 14.59
C PHE A 8 -26.72 5.04 14.21
N LEU A 9 -27.50 3.97 14.25
CA LEU A 9 -27.03 2.63 13.87
C LEU A 9 -26.57 2.57 12.41
N ILE A 10 -27.32 3.20 11.50
CA ILE A 10 -26.95 3.27 10.08
C ILE A 10 -25.62 4.02 9.90
N ILE A 11 -25.47 5.19 10.54
CA ILE A 11 -24.22 5.97 10.50
C ILE A 11 -23.06 5.15 11.05
N PHE A 12 -23.26 4.46 12.18
CA PHE A 12 -22.24 3.60 12.78
C PHE A 12 -21.81 2.48 11.83
N VAL A 13 -22.76 1.79 11.18
CA VAL A 13 -22.48 0.74 10.20
C VAL A 13 -21.71 1.31 8.99
N ILE A 14 -22.11 2.46 8.47
CA ILE A 14 -21.41 3.11 7.35
C ILE A 14 -19.96 3.46 7.73
N LEU A 15 -19.75 4.08 8.89
CA LEU A 15 -18.41 4.43 9.37
C LEU A 15 -17.55 3.18 9.61
N PHE A 16 -18.14 2.13 10.17
CA PHE A 16 -17.48 0.84 10.36
C PHE A 16 -17.06 0.22 9.03
N LEU A 17 -17.92 0.24 8.01
CA LEU A 17 -17.58 -0.26 6.68
C LEU A 17 -16.48 0.58 6.04
N ILE A 18 -16.53 1.91 6.13
CA ILE A 18 -15.48 2.78 5.60
C ILE A 18 -14.13 2.45 6.25
N TYR A 19 -14.11 2.33 7.57
CA TYR A 19 -12.93 1.93 8.33
C TYR A 19 -12.41 0.55 7.91
N TYR A 20 -13.31 -0.44 7.82
CA TYR A 20 -12.95 -1.81 7.54
C TYR A 20 -12.43 -2.00 6.11
N TRP A 21 -12.95 -1.28 5.12
CA TRP A 21 -12.57 -1.47 3.72
C TRP A 21 -11.47 -0.51 3.25
N PHE A 22 -11.52 0.76 3.65
CA PHE A 22 -10.70 1.82 3.03
C PHE A 22 -9.58 2.35 3.92
N LEU A 23 -9.48 1.89 5.17
CA LEU A 23 -8.41 2.33 6.06
C LEU A 23 -7.58 1.14 6.52
N TYR A 24 -6.26 1.31 6.46
CA TYR A 24 -5.31 0.51 7.21
C TYR A 24 -4.77 1.37 8.34
N ILE A 25 -4.92 0.91 9.59
CA ILE A 25 -4.46 1.63 10.77
C ILE A 25 -3.58 0.70 11.61
N ASP A 26 -2.35 1.13 11.86
CA ASP A 26 -1.45 0.52 12.83
C ASP A 26 -1.13 1.52 13.93
N ILE A 27 -1.73 1.31 15.10
CA ILE A 27 -1.57 2.19 16.26
C ILE A 27 -0.16 2.08 16.86
N LYS A 28 0.48 0.90 16.78
CA LYS A 28 1.80 0.66 17.39
C LYS A 28 2.87 1.45 16.65
N GLU A 29 2.83 1.40 15.32
CA GLU A 29 3.78 2.08 14.44
C GLU A 29 3.32 3.48 14.02
N LYS A 30 2.17 3.95 14.55
CA LYS A 30 1.52 5.24 14.21
C LYS A 30 1.31 5.40 12.69
N CYS A 31 0.91 4.32 12.04
CA CYS A 31 0.76 4.25 10.60
C CYS A 31 -0.69 4.29 10.16
N VAL A 32 -0.98 5.09 9.12
CA VAL A 32 -2.31 5.15 8.51
C VAL A 32 -2.19 5.23 7.00
N PHE A 33 -2.81 4.28 6.31
CA PHE A 33 -2.95 4.30 4.85
C PHE A 33 -4.43 4.39 4.47
N VAL A 34 -4.74 5.27 3.53
CA VAL A 34 -6.00 5.24 2.79
C VAL A 34 -5.87 4.26 1.64
N LEU A 35 -6.72 3.23 1.64
CA LEU A 35 -6.82 2.27 0.56
C LEU A 35 -7.90 2.75 -0.39
N VAL A 36 -7.49 3.18 -1.59
CA VAL A 36 -8.42 3.72 -2.57
C VAL A 36 -9.27 2.58 -3.15
N PRO A 37 -10.61 2.68 -3.14
CA PRO A 37 -11.47 1.67 -3.74
C PRO A 37 -11.09 1.41 -5.20
N THR A 38 -11.00 0.14 -5.56
CA THR A 38 -10.86 -0.30 -6.95
C THR A 38 -11.91 -1.37 -7.25
N PHE A 39 -12.27 -1.50 -8.53
CA PHE A 39 -13.03 -2.61 -9.07
C PHE A 39 -12.16 -3.61 -9.82
N GLN A 40 -10.83 -3.48 -9.71
CA GLN A 40 -9.90 -4.38 -10.35
C GLN A 40 -10.03 -5.78 -9.75
N PRO A 41 -10.19 -6.83 -10.59
CA PRO A 41 -10.13 -8.20 -10.13
C PRO A 41 -8.74 -8.42 -9.55
N SER A 42 -8.66 -8.72 -8.27
CA SER A 42 -7.38 -8.92 -7.62
C SER A 42 -7.35 -10.17 -6.79
N ASN A 43 -6.23 -10.87 -6.87
CA ASN A 43 -5.98 -12.12 -6.18
C ASN A 43 -5.51 -11.93 -4.74
N LEU A 44 -5.08 -10.71 -4.35
CA LEU A 44 -4.53 -10.42 -3.03
C LEU A 44 -5.10 -9.12 -2.43
N SER A 45 -5.37 -9.13 -1.12
CA SER A 45 -5.75 -7.91 -0.40
C SER A 45 -4.53 -7.01 -0.19
N THR A 46 -4.66 -5.70 -0.44
CA THR A 46 -3.59 -4.74 -0.12
C THR A 46 -3.24 -4.76 1.36
N LYS A 47 -4.22 -5.02 2.24
CA LYS A 47 -3.97 -5.15 3.69
C LYS A 47 -3.11 -6.36 4.01
N GLU A 48 -3.33 -7.48 3.32
CA GLU A 48 -2.51 -8.68 3.48
C GLU A 48 -1.07 -8.42 3.01
N THR A 49 -0.89 -7.76 1.86
CA THR A 49 0.44 -7.39 1.36
C THR A 49 1.17 -6.45 2.34
N ILE A 50 0.48 -5.45 2.90
CA ILE A 50 1.07 -4.54 3.91
C ILE A 50 1.47 -5.31 5.18
N ASN A 51 0.60 -6.21 5.65
CA ASN A 51 0.90 -7.03 6.84
C ASN A 51 2.09 -7.97 6.59
N PHE A 52 2.16 -8.59 5.42
CA PHE A 52 3.31 -9.41 5.03
C PHE A 52 4.59 -8.59 5.03
N LEU A 53 4.60 -7.40 4.40
CA LEU A 53 5.75 -6.49 4.40
C LEU A 53 6.18 -6.13 5.83
N LYS A 54 5.21 -5.86 6.72
CA LYS A 54 5.48 -5.56 8.12
C LYS A 54 6.16 -6.71 8.86
N GLU A 55 5.70 -7.93 8.61
CA GLU A 55 6.23 -9.14 9.25
C GLU A 55 7.60 -9.55 8.69
N SER A 56 7.83 -9.30 7.40
CA SER A 56 9.05 -9.70 6.69
C SER A 56 10.18 -8.67 6.77
N SER A 57 9.86 -7.37 6.82
CA SER A 57 10.85 -6.29 6.93
C SER A 57 10.29 -5.06 7.64
N ALA A 58 10.69 -4.91 8.91
CA ALA A 58 10.31 -3.74 9.72
C ALA A 58 10.85 -2.42 9.13
N GLU A 59 12.01 -2.44 8.48
CA GLU A 59 12.61 -1.27 7.83
C GLU A 59 11.77 -0.79 6.65
N GLU A 60 11.43 -1.70 5.74
CA GLU A 60 10.65 -1.34 4.55
C GLU A 60 9.22 -0.91 4.90
N TYR A 61 8.62 -1.57 5.90
CA TYR A 61 7.34 -1.14 6.43
C TYR A 61 7.39 0.27 7.01
N LYS A 62 8.46 0.62 7.72
CA LYS A 62 8.66 1.97 8.25
C LYS A 62 8.83 3.00 7.12
N ASN A 63 9.58 2.67 6.07
CA ASN A 63 9.71 3.52 4.88
C ASN A 63 8.36 3.78 4.22
N LEU A 64 7.58 2.71 3.99
CA LEU A 64 6.22 2.81 3.46
C LEU A 64 5.38 3.75 4.34
N CYS A 65 5.44 3.57 5.65
CA CYS A 65 4.68 4.38 6.60
C CYS A 65 5.02 5.88 6.58
N ILE A 66 6.31 6.22 6.49
CA ILE A 66 6.79 7.61 6.51
C ILE A 66 6.47 8.31 5.19
N HIS A 67 6.54 7.58 4.07
CA HIS A 67 6.55 8.18 2.74
C HIS A 67 5.24 7.99 1.96
N VAL A 68 4.37 7.06 2.35
CA VAL A 68 3.10 6.78 1.67
C VAL A 68 1.93 7.05 2.60
N SER A 69 0.86 7.66 2.10
CA SER A 69 -0.39 7.90 2.84
C SER A 69 -1.60 7.29 2.15
N ALA A 70 -1.50 7.01 0.85
CA ALA A 70 -2.55 6.36 0.10
C ALA A 70 -1.98 5.30 -0.86
N ILE A 71 -2.68 4.18 -0.93
CA ILE A 71 -2.36 3.08 -1.86
C ILE A 71 -3.58 2.87 -2.74
N ASN A 72 -3.37 3.03 -4.04
CA ASN A 72 -4.38 2.82 -5.06
C ASN A 72 -4.07 1.54 -5.83
N LYS A 73 -5.09 0.73 -6.08
CA LYS A 73 -4.91 -0.53 -6.83
C LYS A 73 -5.22 -0.42 -8.31
N ASN A 74 -5.73 0.72 -8.78
CA ASN A 74 -6.05 0.88 -10.19
C ASN A 74 -4.80 0.74 -11.07
N PRO A 75 -4.94 0.26 -12.31
CA PRO A 75 -3.81 0.17 -13.23
C PRO A 75 -3.26 1.58 -13.48
N ALA A 76 -1.94 1.70 -13.44
CA ALA A 76 -1.23 2.93 -13.71
C ALA A 76 -0.06 2.66 -14.66
N CYS A 77 1.07 3.36 -14.51
CA CYS A 77 2.19 3.23 -15.44
C CYS A 77 2.84 1.83 -15.45
N GLY A 78 2.76 1.05 -14.37
CA GLY A 78 3.22 -0.34 -14.29
C GLY A 78 2.19 -1.41 -14.71
N GLY A 79 1.02 -1.04 -15.23
CA GLY A 79 -0.02 -1.99 -15.64
C GLY A 79 -0.73 -2.68 -14.46
N PHE A 80 -1.23 -3.90 -14.67
CA PHE A 80 -2.01 -4.68 -13.68
C PHE A 80 -1.15 -5.38 -12.61
N ASP A 81 0.14 -5.52 -12.91
CA ASP A 81 1.09 -6.39 -12.21
C ASP A 81 2.32 -5.63 -11.69
N GLY A 82 2.40 -4.33 -11.96
CA GLY A 82 3.45 -3.44 -11.46
C GLY A 82 2.88 -2.37 -10.55
N GLY A 83 3.65 -1.31 -10.32
CA GLY A 83 3.17 -0.15 -9.58
C GLY A 83 3.36 1.14 -10.36
N CYS A 84 3.01 2.25 -9.70
CA CYS A 84 3.35 3.57 -10.19
C CYS A 84 3.35 4.57 -9.04
N TYR A 85 4.34 5.44 -8.98
CA TYR A 85 4.31 6.61 -8.12
C TYR A 85 3.89 7.85 -8.92
N GLU A 86 2.89 8.59 -8.44
CA GLU A 86 2.47 9.84 -9.06
C GLU A 86 3.04 11.03 -8.28
N PRO A 87 4.07 11.75 -8.79
CA PRO A 87 4.68 12.88 -8.08
C PRO A 87 3.72 14.06 -7.86
N ASN A 88 2.70 14.18 -8.71
CA ASN A 88 1.68 15.22 -8.62
C ASN A 88 0.60 14.91 -7.55
N LYS A 89 0.60 13.70 -6.97
CA LYS A 89 -0.30 13.32 -5.88
C LYS A 89 0.51 13.10 -4.60
N THR A 90 0.17 13.83 -3.56
CA THR A 90 0.88 13.75 -2.28
C THR A 90 0.86 12.31 -1.76
N ARG A 91 2.06 11.71 -1.68
CA ARG A 91 2.31 10.42 -0.99
C ARG A 91 1.38 9.28 -1.44
N THR A 92 1.00 9.25 -2.71
CA THR A 92 0.15 8.20 -3.29
C THR A 92 0.98 7.28 -4.16
N ILE A 93 0.88 5.97 -3.92
CA ILE A 93 1.41 4.94 -4.82
C ILE A 93 0.27 4.12 -5.41
N TYR A 94 0.53 3.56 -6.59
CA TYR A 94 -0.32 2.62 -7.28
C TYR A 94 0.33 1.25 -7.25
N VAL A 95 -0.44 0.21 -6.97
CA VAL A 95 0.07 -1.15 -6.80
C VAL A 95 -0.93 -2.14 -7.40
N GLY A 96 -0.51 -2.74 -8.51
CA GLY A 96 -1.09 -3.96 -9.04
C GLY A 96 -0.57 -5.17 -8.28
N ASN A 97 -1.45 -6.11 -7.93
CA ASN A 97 -1.09 -7.31 -7.18
C ASN A 97 -1.85 -8.54 -7.66
N ASP A 98 -2.06 -8.64 -8.97
CA ASP A 98 -2.86 -9.70 -9.60
C ASP A 98 -2.05 -10.99 -9.83
N GLN A 99 -0.75 -10.97 -9.55
CA GLN A 99 0.21 -12.07 -9.76
C GLN A 99 0.06 -13.25 -8.79
N ASN A 100 -0.87 -13.19 -7.82
CA ASN A 100 -1.09 -14.21 -6.78
C ASN A 100 0.20 -14.60 -6.02
N ASN A 101 1.13 -13.66 -5.85
CA ASN A 101 2.38 -13.84 -5.12
C ASN A 101 2.57 -12.67 -4.14
N ILE A 102 2.41 -12.95 -2.84
CA ILE A 102 2.44 -11.91 -1.80
C ILE A 102 3.83 -11.29 -1.61
N ALA A 103 4.89 -12.07 -1.81
CA ALA A 103 6.27 -11.58 -1.73
C ALA A 103 6.56 -10.59 -2.85
N LEU A 104 6.14 -10.92 -4.09
CA LEU A 104 6.29 -10.04 -5.23
C LEU A 104 5.43 -8.77 -5.10
N ALA A 105 4.19 -8.89 -4.63
CA ALA A 105 3.34 -7.73 -4.33
C ALA A 105 3.96 -6.81 -3.26
N ALA A 106 4.60 -7.37 -2.24
CA ALA A 106 5.33 -6.59 -1.23
C ALA A 106 6.58 -5.93 -1.81
N ALA A 107 7.28 -6.58 -2.74
CA ALA A 107 8.41 -5.99 -3.44
C ALA A 107 8.00 -4.80 -4.33
N ILE A 108 6.81 -4.84 -4.92
CA ILE A 108 6.22 -3.69 -5.63
C ILE A 108 5.96 -2.54 -4.66
N LEU A 109 5.44 -2.80 -3.44
CA LEU A 109 5.30 -1.75 -2.42
C LEU A 109 6.65 -1.08 -2.10
N VAL A 110 7.73 -1.86 -1.97
CA VAL A 110 9.08 -1.34 -1.73
C VAL A 110 9.55 -0.48 -2.90
N HIS A 111 9.40 -0.99 -4.14
CA HIS A 111 9.74 -0.26 -5.36
C HIS A 111 9.03 1.09 -5.44
N GLU A 112 7.70 1.12 -5.26
CA GLU A 112 6.94 2.37 -5.36
C GLU A 112 7.19 3.31 -4.18
N THR A 113 7.52 2.76 -3.01
CA THR A 113 7.96 3.56 -1.87
C THR A 113 9.31 4.23 -2.15
N CYS A 114 10.23 3.56 -2.84
CA CYS A 114 11.48 4.15 -3.30
C CYS A 114 11.21 5.37 -4.22
N HIS A 115 10.29 5.25 -5.17
CA HIS A 115 9.88 6.40 -5.98
C HIS A 115 9.21 7.51 -5.17
N ALA A 116 8.40 7.18 -4.17
CA ALA A 116 7.83 8.16 -3.26
C ALA A 116 8.92 8.93 -2.48
N ILE A 117 9.98 8.25 -2.05
CA ILE A 117 11.14 8.86 -1.40
C ILE A 117 11.90 9.76 -2.37
N GLN A 118 12.18 9.29 -3.59
CA GLN A 118 12.86 10.08 -4.62
C GLN A 118 12.07 11.37 -4.93
N GLY A 119 10.77 11.25 -5.18
CA GLY A 119 9.89 12.38 -5.48
C GLY A 119 9.83 13.41 -4.35
N GLN A 120 9.72 12.95 -3.09
CA GLN A 120 9.71 13.85 -1.92
C GLN A 120 11.04 14.57 -1.69
N LYS A 121 12.16 13.96 -2.10
CA LYS A 121 13.50 14.56 -2.04
C LYS A 121 13.82 15.42 -3.26
N GLY A 122 12.94 15.50 -4.26
CA GLY A 122 13.19 16.20 -5.52
C GLY A 122 14.28 15.54 -6.37
N LEU A 123 14.50 14.23 -6.18
CA LEU A 123 15.44 13.43 -6.97
C LEU A 123 14.76 12.93 -8.25
N PRO A 124 15.54 12.57 -9.30
CA PRO A 124 15.00 11.89 -10.47
C PRO A 124 14.32 10.56 -10.09
N LEU A 125 13.23 10.21 -10.77
CA LEU A 125 12.55 8.92 -10.62
C LEU A 125 13.35 7.83 -11.35
N ALA A 126 14.35 7.27 -10.68
CA ALA A 126 15.29 6.33 -11.27
C ALA A 126 14.80 4.88 -11.09
N GLU A 127 14.18 4.33 -12.13
CA GLU A 127 13.66 2.95 -12.18
C GLU A 127 14.70 1.91 -11.72
N GLY A 128 15.94 2.01 -12.20
CA GLY A 128 16.99 1.04 -11.88
C GLY A 128 17.31 0.96 -10.38
N GLU A 129 17.28 2.09 -9.67
CA GLU A 129 17.47 2.14 -8.22
C GLU A 129 16.29 1.46 -7.50
N CYS A 130 15.06 1.77 -7.90
CA CYS A 130 13.88 1.24 -7.23
C CYS A 130 13.61 -0.25 -7.57
N TYR A 131 13.96 -0.72 -8.77
CA TYR A 131 13.99 -2.15 -9.08
C TYR A 131 15.04 -2.88 -8.24
N ALA A 132 16.21 -2.28 -8.03
CA ALA A 132 17.23 -2.85 -7.15
C ALA A 132 16.73 -2.94 -5.70
N ALA A 133 16.04 -1.92 -5.19
CA ALA A 133 15.44 -1.94 -3.84
C ALA A 133 14.42 -3.08 -3.68
N GLY A 134 13.46 -3.22 -4.60
CA GLY A 134 12.50 -4.32 -4.59
C GLY A 134 13.16 -5.70 -4.67
N SER A 135 14.22 -5.83 -5.49
CA SER A 135 14.98 -7.08 -5.62
C SER A 135 15.79 -7.41 -4.37
N HIS A 136 16.41 -6.41 -3.73
CA HIS A 136 17.12 -6.58 -2.47
C HIS A 136 16.18 -7.06 -1.36
N TYR A 137 14.98 -6.48 -1.27
CA TYR A 137 13.95 -6.96 -0.36
C TYR A 137 13.54 -8.41 -0.64
N LEU A 138 13.31 -8.78 -1.91
CA LEU A 138 12.98 -10.17 -2.25
C LEU A 138 14.06 -11.15 -1.81
N ASN A 139 15.33 -10.82 -2.08
CA ASN A 139 16.45 -11.66 -1.68
C ASN A 139 16.56 -11.77 -0.15
N SER A 140 16.33 -10.68 0.59
CA SER A 140 16.45 -10.69 2.05
C SER A 140 15.39 -11.54 2.73
N ILE A 141 14.20 -11.70 2.14
CA ILE A 141 13.14 -12.55 2.69
C ILE A 141 13.24 -14.02 2.26
N THR A 142 13.93 -14.32 1.15
CA THR A 142 14.20 -15.70 0.74
C THR A 142 15.31 -16.33 1.56
N ASP A 143 16.28 -15.54 2.03
CA ASP A 143 17.38 -16.02 2.89
C ASP A 143 16.92 -16.34 4.34
N LEU A 144 15.65 -16.07 4.67
CA LEU A 144 15.04 -16.39 5.96
C LEU A 144 14.44 -17.82 6.03
N TYR A 145 14.51 -18.58 4.92
CA TYR A 145 14.02 -19.96 4.79
C TYR A 145 15.09 -20.90 4.22
#